data_AF-A0A535LK52-F1
#
_entry.id   AF-A0A535LK52-F1
#
_cell.length_a   1.000
_cell.length_b   1.000
_cell.length_c   1.000
_cell.angle_alpha   90.00
_cell.angle_beta   90.00
_cell.angle_gamma   90.00
#
_symmetry.space_group_name_H-M   'P 1'
#
loop_
_entity.id
_entity.type
_entity.pdbx_description
1 polymer ?
#
loop_
_entity_poly.entity_id
_entity_poly.type
_entity_poly.pdbx_seq_one_letter_code
_entity_poly.pdbx_strand_id
1 'polypeptide(L)'
;MILDLLTFAASFLIALILYPVAIDMLRHVKSGQVIQAELPESHQKKAGTPTGGGILFAALGIAGGLVAAVNAHAGAWPAVAGLVAGGLIGFADDQSKLRIGSRGIPARLKLPIQLLLALPVAYIALSASSGPCGGPSLMMCDG
;
A
#
# COMPACT_ATOMS: atom_id res chain seq x y z
N MET A 1 -1.25 -11.99 20.00
CA MET A 1 -0.91 -13.27 19.34
C MET A 1 -2.11 -13.95 18.69
N ILE A 2 -3.11 -14.44 19.44
CA ILE A 2 -4.28 -15.13 18.83
C ILE A 2 -5.04 -14.21 17.87
N LEU A 3 -5.30 -12.96 18.29
CA LEU A 3 -6.02 -11.99 17.47
C LEU A 3 -5.25 -11.59 16.20
N ASP A 4 -3.91 -11.50 16.27
CA ASP A 4 -3.06 -11.22 15.10
C ASP A 4 -3.15 -12.35 14.08
N LEU A 5 -3.14 -13.60 14.54
CA LEU A 5 -3.28 -14.77 13.69
C LEU A 5 -4.66 -14.82 13.01
N LEU A 6 -5.72 -14.49 13.74
CA LEU A 6 -7.07 -14.39 13.17
C LEU A 6 -7.15 -13.26 12.12
N THR A 7 -6.55 -12.11 12.40
CA THR A 7 -6.54 -10.96 11.48
C THR A 7 -5.77 -11.29 10.19
N PHE A 8 -4.64 -11.97 10.31
CA PHE A 8 -3.87 -12.48 9.17
C PHE A 8 -4.68 -13.49 8.35
N ALA A 9 -5.23 -14.53 8.98
CA ALA A 9 -5.98 -15.57 8.31
C ALA A 9 -7.24 -15.01 7.61
N ALA A 10 -7.97 -14.12 8.28
CA ALA A 10 -9.12 -13.44 7.70
C ALA A 10 -8.72 -12.60 6.47
N SER A 11 -7.67 -11.79 6.59
CA SER A 11 -7.18 -10.95 5.47
C SER A 11 -6.73 -11.80 4.29
N PHE A 12 -6.05 -12.92 4.54
CA PHE A 12 -5.61 -13.85 3.51
C PHE A 12 -6.79 -14.50 2.77
N LEU A 13 -7.77 -15.03 3.51
CA LEU A 13 -8.96 -15.67 2.92
C LEU A 13 -9.80 -14.67 2.12
N ILE A 14 -10.00 -13.46 2.67
CA ILE A 14 -10.73 -12.40 1.97
C ILE A 14 -9.98 -12.01 0.68
N ALA A 15 -8.66 -11.86 0.73
CA ALA A 15 -7.86 -11.59 -0.47
C ALA A 15 -8.04 -12.69 -1.51
N LEU A 16 -7.94 -13.97 -1.13
CA LEU A 16 -8.06 -15.10 -2.05
C LEU A 16 -9.42 -15.12 -2.76
N ILE A 17 -10.50 -14.83 -2.03
CA ILE A 17 -11.86 -14.84 -2.57
C ILE A 17 -12.15 -13.58 -3.40
N LEU A 18 -11.75 -12.39 -2.94
CA LEU A 18 -12.10 -11.13 -3.59
C LEU A 18 -11.15 -10.72 -4.71
N TYR A 19 -9.93 -11.24 -4.74
CA TYR A 19 -8.96 -10.92 -5.79
C TYR A 19 -9.43 -11.21 -7.22
N PRO A 20 -10.07 -12.36 -7.56
CA PRO A 20 -10.61 -12.57 -8.90
C PRO A 20 -11.68 -11.53 -9.26
N VAL A 21 -12.60 -11.23 -8.34
CA VAL A 21 -13.63 -10.19 -8.54
C VAL A 21 -12.99 -8.82 -8.76
N ALA A 22 -11.97 -8.47 -7.99
CA ALA A 22 -11.24 -7.23 -8.14
C ALA A 22 -10.56 -7.14 -9.52
N ILE A 23 -9.93 -8.22 -9.99
CA ILE A 23 -9.36 -8.28 -11.35
C ILE A 23 -10.43 -8.05 -12.41
N ASP A 24 -11.60 -8.69 -12.28
CA ASP A 24 -12.71 -8.54 -13.23
C ASP A 24 -13.20 -7.10 -13.30
N MET A 25 -13.42 -6.49 -12.14
CA MET A 25 -13.79 -5.07 -12.05
C MET A 25 -12.74 -4.17 -12.69
N LEU A 26 -11.45 -4.41 -12.42
CA LEU A 26 -10.38 -3.62 -13.01
C LEU A 26 -10.26 -3.83 -14.53
N ARG A 27 -10.56 -5.03 -15.04
CA ARG A 27 -10.63 -5.30 -16.50
C ARG A 27 -11.74 -4.48 -17.14
N HIS A 28 -12.92 -4.39 -16.51
CA HIS A 28 -14.02 -3.58 -17.01
C HIS A 28 -13.68 -2.08 -17.03
N VAL A 29 -13.02 -1.57 -15.99
CA VAL A 29 -12.59 -0.15 -15.93
C VAL A 29 -11.47 0.15 -16.94
N LYS A 30 -10.59 -0.81 -17.24
CA LYS A 30 -9.47 -0.66 -18.18
C LYS A 30 -9.78 -0.96 -19.64
N SER A 31 -10.92 -1.57 -19.93
CA SER A 31 -11.34 -1.80 -21.32
C SER A 31 -11.49 -0.51 -22.15
N GLY A 32 -11.43 0.68 -21.53
CA GLY A 32 -11.36 1.97 -22.19
C GLY A 32 -9.94 2.49 -22.51
N GLN A 33 -8.86 1.79 -22.13
CA GLN A 33 -7.50 2.16 -22.53
C GLN A 33 -7.21 1.63 -23.94
N VAL A 34 -7.03 2.54 -24.90
CA VAL A 34 -6.57 2.22 -26.25
C VAL A 34 -5.21 1.52 -26.15
N ILE A 35 -5.14 0.27 -26.58
CA ILE A 35 -3.88 -0.47 -26.74
C ILE A 35 -3.00 0.38 -27.66
N GLN A 36 -1.88 0.89 -27.14
CA GLN A 36 -0.95 1.68 -27.94
C GLN A 36 -0.40 0.80 -29.05
N ALA A 37 -0.79 1.08 -30.29
CA ALA A 37 -0.34 0.37 -31.49
C ALA A 37 1.19 0.47 -31.70
N GLU A 38 1.83 1.43 -31.03
CA GLU A 38 3.26 1.74 -31.12
C GLU A 38 4.18 0.78 -30.33
N LEU A 39 3.63 -0.14 -29.51
CA LEU A 39 4.45 -1.09 -28.74
C LEU A 39 4.75 -2.37 -29.55
N PRO A 40 6.02 -2.86 -29.52
CA PRO A 40 6.42 -4.09 -30.22
C PRO A 40 5.51 -5.28 -29.87
N GLU A 41 5.25 -6.17 -30.82
CA GLU A 41 4.34 -7.33 -30.66
C GLU A 41 4.65 -8.20 -29.42
N SER A 42 5.91 -8.25 -28.99
CA SER A 42 6.34 -8.97 -27.78
C SER A 42 5.76 -8.37 -26.48
N HIS A 43 5.49 -7.07 -26.46
CA HIS A 43 4.90 -6.36 -25.31
C HIS A 43 3.36 -6.35 -25.33
N GLN A 44 2.74 -6.60 -26.49
CA GLN A 44 1.28 -6.70 -26.60
C GLN A 44 0.73 -7.96 -25.89
N LYS A 45 1.56 -9.00 -25.68
CA LYS A 45 1.19 -10.17 -24.86
C LYS A 45 0.89 -9.85 -23.39
N LYS A 46 1.32 -8.69 -22.87
CA LYS A 46 1.02 -8.22 -21.50
C LYS A 46 -0.17 -7.26 -21.43
N ALA A 47 -0.82 -6.95 -22.56
CA ALA A 47 -1.92 -5.98 -22.64
C ALA A 47 -3.21 -6.40 -21.90
N GLY A 48 -3.32 -7.65 -21.47
CA GLY A 48 -4.52 -8.19 -20.80
C GLY A 48 -4.52 -8.11 -19.27
N THR A 49 -3.39 -7.79 -18.62
CA THR A 49 -3.32 -7.77 -17.15
C THR A 49 -3.62 -6.37 -16.61
N PRO A 50 -4.70 -6.17 -15.86
CA PRO A 50 -5.01 -4.85 -15.32
C PRO A 50 -3.95 -4.38 -14.30
N THR A 51 -3.46 -3.14 -14.46
CA THR A 51 -2.66 -2.45 -13.42
C THR A 51 -3.53 -1.97 -12.25
N GLY A 52 -2.99 -1.85 -11.04
CA GLY A 52 -3.75 -1.30 -9.89
C GLY A 52 -4.40 -2.33 -8.97
N GLY A 53 -4.14 -3.64 -9.13
CA GLY A 53 -4.61 -4.68 -8.20
C GLY A 53 -4.15 -4.49 -6.73
N GLY A 54 -3.20 -3.59 -6.50
CA GLY A 54 -2.76 -3.17 -5.16
C GLY A 54 -3.84 -2.51 -4.30
N ILE A 55 -4.94 -2.03 -4.88
CA ILE A 55 -6.03 -1.38 -4.12
C ILE A 55 -6.66 -2.33 -3.11
N LEU A 56 -6.90 -3.60 -3.49
CA LEU A 56 -7.46 -4.60 -2.58
C LEU A 56 -6.51 -4.85 -1.40
N PHE A 57 -5.22 -5.01 -1.68
CA PHE A 57 -4.21 -5.24 -0.65
C PHE A 57 -4.03 -4.04 0.27
N ALA A 58 -4.07 -2.82 -0.26
CA ALA A 58 -4.04 -1.60 0.54
C ALA A 58 -5.26 -1.52 1.46
N ALA A 59 -6.47 -1.81 0.95
CA ALA A 59 -7.70 -1.81 1.76
C ALA A 59 -7.64 -2.85 2.89
N LEU A 60 -7.22 -4.08 2.59
CA LEU A 60 -7.07 -5.14 3.59
C LEU A 60 -5.96 -4.83 4.61
N GLY A 61 -4.82 -4.29 4.16
CA GLY A 61 -3.74 -3.86 5.03
C GLY A 61 -4.14 -2.72 5.97
N ILE A 62 -4.92 -1.74 5.48
CA ILE A 62 -5.48 -0.66 6.31
C ILE A 62 -6.45 -1.25 7.33
N ALA A 63 -7.38 -2.12 6.92
CA ALA A 63 -8.33 -2.75 7.83
C ALA A 63 -7.63 -3.56 8.92
N GLY A 64 -6.67 -4.41 8.56
CA GLY A 64 -5.87 -5.17 9.52
C GLY A 64 -5.03 -4.28 10.43
N GLY A 65 -4.44 -3.22 9.88
CA GLY A 65 -3.69 -2.22 10.66
C GLY A 65 -4.57 -1.44 11.64
N LEU A 66 -5.82 -1.12 11.29
CA LEU A 66 -6.79 -0.49 12.19
C LEU A 66 -7.19 -1.43 13.32
N VAL A 67 -7.38 -2.72 13.03
CA VAL A 67 -7.59 -3.73 14.08
C VAL A 67 -6.38 -3.75 15.03
N ALA A 68 -5.15 -3.76 14.51
CA ALA A 68 -3.95 -3.68 15.34
C ALA A 68 -3.86 -2.36 16.15
N ALA A 69 -4.33 -1.25 15.59
CA ALA A 69 -4.34 0.06 16.27
C ALA A 69 -5.32 0.10 17.45
N VAL A 70 -6.52 -0.48 17.27
CA VAL A 70 -7.51 -0.63 18.35
C VAL A 70 -6.97 -1.51 19.48
N ASN A 71 -6.12 -2.49 19.15
CA ASN A 71 -5.45 -3.36 20.13
C ASN A 71 -4.16 -2.76 20.71
N ALA A 72 -3.93 -1.45 20.54
CA ALA A 72 -2.81 -0.71 21.10
C ALA A 72 -1.42 -1.25 20.70
N HIS A 73 -1.27 -1.84 19.50
CA HIS A 73 0.03 -2.25 18.99
C HIS A 73 0.91 -1.02 18.70
N ALA A 74 2.06 -0.94 19.37
CA ALA A 74 3.08 0.07 19.15
C ALA A 74 3.63 -0.06 17.72
N GLY A 75 3.17 0.81 16.82
CA GLY A 75 3.54 0.79 15.39
C GLY A 75 2.35 0.66 14.43
N ALA A 76 1.15 0.34 14.91
CA ALA A 76 -0.02 0.20 14.03
C ALA A 76 -0.42 1.54 13.38
N TRP A 77 -0.48 2.62 14.15
CA TRP A 77 -0.80 3.96 13.66
C TRP A 77 0.17 4.48 12.57
N PRO A 78 1.50 4.48 12.78
CA PRO A 78 2.42 4.91 11.73
C PRO A 78 2.40 3.99 10.51
N ALA A 79 2.21 2.68 10.70
CA ALA A 79 2.08 1.74 9.57
C ALA A 79 0.84 2.03 8.71
N VAL A 80 -0.33 2.24 9.34
CA VAL A 80 -1.56 2.62 8.63
C VAL A 80 -1.41 3.96 7.93
N ALA A 81 -0.83 4.96 8.61
CA ALA A 81 -0.59 6.28 8.02
C ALA A 81 0.31 6.20 6.77
N GLY A 82 1.41 5.44 6.85
CA GLY A 82 2.30 5.22 5.71
C GLY A 82 1.62 4.48 4.56
N LEU A 83 0.81 3.46 4.86
CA LEU A 83 0.08 2.70 3.85
C LEU A 83 -0.98 3.55 3.14
N VAL A 84 -1.71 4.40 3.87
CA VAL A 84 -2.67 5.35 3.29
C VAL A 84 -1.95 6.38 2.42
N ALA A 85 -0.91 7.04 2.94
CA ALA A 85 -0.17 8.07 2.21
C ALA A 85 0.46 7.51 0.92
N GLY A 86 1.18 6.39 1.03
CA GLY A 86 1.80 5.72 -0.11
C GLY A 86 0.76 5.17 -1.10
N GLY A 87 -0.34 4.62 -0.58
CA GLY A 87 -1.47 4.12 -1.36
C GLY A 87 -2.14 5.22 -2.19
N LEU A 88 -2.36 6.40 -1.63
CA LEU A 88 -2.94 7.55 -2.34
C LEU A 88 -2.03 8.04 -3.48
N ILE A 89 -0.71 8.14 -3.26
CA ILE A 89 0.25 8.49 -4.32
C ILE A 89 0.25 7.43 -5.42
N GLY A 90 0.23 6.15 -5.04
CA GLY A 90 0.18 5.03 -5.96
C GLY A 90 -1.09 5.02 -6.80
N PHE A 91 -2.24 5.29 -6.17
CA PHE A 91 -3.53 5.42 -6.84
C PHE A 91 -3.57 6.62 -7.78
N ALA A 92 -3.06 7.78 -7.36
CA ALA A 92 -2.96 8.96 -8.21
C ALA A 92 -2.06 8.72 -9.44
N ASP A 93 -0.96 7.98 -9.27
CA ASP A 93 -0.08 7.59 -10.39
C ASP A 93 -0.77 6.62 -11.37
N ASP A 94 -1.50 5.62 -10.87
CA ASP A 94 -2.24 4.68 -11.73
C ASP A 94 -3.41 5.36 -12.46
N GLN A 95 -4.09 6.31 -11.80
CA GLN A 95 -5.14 7.15 -12.42
C GLN A 95 -4.59 8.12 -13.46
N SER A 96 -3.41 8.71 -13.22
CA SER A 96 -2.74 9.55 -14.21
C SER A 96 -2.41 8.75 -15.47
N LYS A 97 -1.94 7.50 -15.31
CA LYS A 97 -1.71 6.57 -16.43
C LYS A 97 -2.98 6.23 -17.20
N LEU A 98 -4.12 6.16 -16.50
CA LEU A 98 -5.43 5.93 -17.11
C LEU A 98 -5.93 7.13 -17.93
N ARG A 99 -5.68 8.36 -17.45
CA ARG A 99 -6.21 9.59 -18.07
C ARG A 99 -5.32 10.21 -19.15
N ILE A 100 -4.00 10.16 -18.98
CA ILE A 100 -3.02 10.95 -19.77
C ILE A 100 -2.15 10.05 -20.67
N GLY A 101 -2.32 8.73 -20.59
CA GLY A 101 -1.52 7.73 -21.34
C GLY A 101 -0.39 7.12 -20.50
N SER A 102 0.49 6.30 -21.11
CA SER A 102 1.44 5.43 -20.36
C SER A 102 2.50 6.15 -19.50
N ARG A 103 2.58 7.48 -19.57
CA ARG A 103 3.44 8.27 -18.70
C ARG A 103 2.70 8.61 -17.41
N GLY A 104 2.98 7.84 -16.36
CA GLY A 104 2.58 8.19 -14.99
C GLY A 104 3.26 9.45 -14.48
N ILE A 105 3.10 9.74 -13.19
CA ILE A 105 3.78 10.85 -12.52
C ILE A 105 5.29 10.69 -12.71
N PRO A 106 6.01 11.69 -13.24
CA PRO A 106 7.44 11.57 -13.48
C PRO A 106 8.17 11.25 -12.16
N ALA A 107 9.11 10.31 -12.21
CA ALA A 107 9.82 9.83 -11.01
C ALA A 107 10.47 10.96 -10.20
N ARG A 108 10.93 12.02 -10.88
CA ARG A 108 11.50 13.24 -10.29
C ARG A 108 10.53 14.02 -9.39
N LEU A 109 9.22 13.90 -9.63
CA LEU A 109 8.19 14.49 -8.76
C LEU A 109 7.68 13.48 -7.74
N LYS A 110 7.57 12.20 -8.12
CA LYS A 110 7.05 11.14 -7.25
C LYS A 110 7.96 10.87 -6.04
N LEU A 111 9.27 10.80 -6.25
CA LEU A 111 10.24 10.47 -5.20
C LEU A 111 10.31 11.55 -4.10
N PRO A 112 10.42 12.86 -4.40
CA PRO A 112 10.38 13.88 -3.35
C PRO A 112 9.08 13.87 -2.56
N ILE A 113 7.93 13.67 -3.21
CA ILE A 113 6.63 13.60 -2.52
C ILE A 113 6.58 12.40 -1.57
N GLN A 114 7.05 11.23 -2.02
CA GLN A 114 7.14 10.05 -1.16
C GLN A 114 8.09 10.25 0.02
N LEU A 115 9.23 10.92 -0.19
CA LEU A 115 10.17 11.22 0.88
C LEU A 115 9.57 12.20 1.89
N LEU A 116 8.94 13.27 1.42
CA LEU A 116 8.28 14.25 2.29
C LEU A 116 7.17 13.63 3.13
N LEU A 117 6.43 12.66 2.60
CA LEU A 117 5.40 11.92 3.35
C LEU A 117 5.99 10.87 4.30
N ALA A 118 7.16 10.30 3.98
CA ALA A 118 7.82 9.33 4.84
C ALA A 118 8.38 9.95 6.13
N LEU A 119 8.84 11.20 6.10
CA LEU A 119 9.39 11.90 7.26
C LEU A 119 8.44 12.00 8.46
N PRO A 120 7.19 12.49 8.34
CA PRO A 120 6.26 12.55 9.48
C PRO A 120 5.86 11.15 9.96
N VAL A 121 5.72 10.17 9.05
CA VAL A 121 5.43 8.79 9.43
C VAL A 121 6.58 8.19 10.26
N ALA A 122 7.82 8.43 9.85
CA ALA A 122 9.00 8.01 10.59
C ALA A 122 9.09 8.69 11.96
N TYR A 123 8.79 10.00 12.02
CA TYR A 123 8.75 10.72 13.29
C TYR A 123 7.71 10.15 14.28
N ILE A 124 6.50 9.87 13.80
CA ILE A 124 5.43 9.25 14.61
C ILE A 124 5.84 7.84 15.05
N ALA A 125 6.51 7.08 14.20
CA ALA A 125 6.99 5.74 14.54
C ALA A 125 8.03 5.78 15.66
N LEU A 126 8.98 6.72 15.58
CA LEU A 126 10.02 6.90 16.59
C LEU A 126 9.43 7.39 17.93
N SER A 127 8.50 8.35 17.91
CA SER A 127 7.86 8.85 19.14
C SER A 127 6.97 7.80 19.82
N ALA A 128 6.33 6.92 19.03
CA ALA A 128 5.60 5.78 19.56
C ALA A 128 6.53 4.71 20.17
N SER A 129 7.78 4.61 19.71
CA SER A 129 8.77 3.67 20.24
C SER A 129 9.46 4.15 21.52
N SER A 130 9.50 5.46 21.78
CA SER A 130 10.16 6.07 22.95
C SER A 130 9.39 5.94 24.28
N GLY A 131 8.61 4.87 24.47
CA GLY A 131 8.19 4.44 25.80
C GLY A 131 9.41 4.14 26.70
N PRO A 132 9.26 3.97 28.02
CA PRO A 132 10.35 4.09 29.01
C PRO A 132 11.60 3.20 28.80
N CYS A 133 11.58 2.19 27.93
CA CYS A 133 12.74 1.35 27.57
C CYS A 133 12.84 1.14 26.04
N GLY A 134 12.73 2.20 25.22
CA GLY A 134 12.71 2.10 23.74
C GLY A 134 13.95 2.63 22.99
N GLY A 135 15.06 2.87 23.68
CA GLY A 135 16.30 3.36 23.06
C GLY A 135 17.29 2.24 22.70
N PRO A 136 18.27 2.48 21.81
CA PRO A 136 19.31 1.51 21.43
C PRO A 136 20.35 1.23 22.53
N SER A 137 20.16 1.77 23.74
CA SER A 137 20.99 1.46 24.90
C SER A 137 20.54 0.15 25.51
N LEU A 138 21.19 -0.94 25.10
CA LEU A 138 21.04 -2.32 25.58
C LEU A 138 21.59 -2.54 27.02
N MET A 139 21.62 -1.51 27.85
CA MET A 139 22.15 -1.55 29.21
C MET A 139 21.34 -0.57 30.04
N MET A 140 20.83 -1.02 31.19
CA MET A 140 19.93 -0.31 32.12
C MET A 140 18.42 -0.38 31.82
N CYS A 141 17.87 -1.59 31.72
CA CYS A 141 16.56 -1.88 32.32
C CYS A 141 16.70 -3.20 33.10
N ASP A 142 17.43 -3.20 34.22
CA ASP A 142 17.37 -4.23 35.27
C ASP A 142 17.14 -3.51 36.60
N GLY A 143 16.24 -4.06 37.43
CA GLY A 143 15.63 -3.42 38.61
C GLY A 143 16.49 -3.29 39.85
#